data_AF-A0AAJ0TEV3-F1
#
_entry.id   AF-A0AAJ0TEV3-F1
#
_cell.length_a   1.000
_cell.length_b   1.000
_cell.length_c   1.000
_cell.angle_alpha   90.00
_cell.angle_beta   90.00
_cell.angle_gamma   90.00
#
_symmetry.space_group_name_H-M   'P 1'
#
loop_
_entity.id
_entity.type
_entity.pdbx_description
1 polymer ?
#
loop_
_entity_poly.entity_id
_entity_poly.type
_entity_poly.pdbx_seq_one_letter_code
_entity_poly.pdbx_strand_id
1 'polypeptide(L)' 'MKYLAYVNPLTYGVDFVRWSVTGLNEISLLVDMTVVLAFSAAVILLGGYTLDKYLRK' A
#
# COMPACT_ATOMS: atom_id res chain seq x y z
N MET A 1 18.75 9.35 3.30
CA MET A 1 18.18 8.33 2.38
C MET A 1 17.05 7.49 2.98
N LYS A 2 17.01 7.18 4.29
CA LYS A 2 15.92 6.40 4.92
C LYS A 2 14.51 7.01 4.82
N TYR A 3 14.39 8.34 4.84
CA TYR A 3 13.08 9.00 4.81
C TYR A 3 12.27 8.79 3.52
N LEU A 4 12.96 8.56 2.39
CA LEU A 4 12.29 8.28 1.11
C LEU A 4 11.61 6.90 1.10
N ALA A 5 12.06 5.96 1.94
CA ALA A 5 11.43 4.66 2.05
C ALA A 5 10.03 4.76 2.65
N TYR A 6 9.79 5.67 3.61
CA TYR A 6 8.47 5.87 4.21
C TYR A 6 7.44 6.52 3.27
N VAL A 7 7.87 7.05 2.12
CA VAL A 7 6.95 7.53 1.08
C VAL A 7 6.46 6.37 0.21
N ASN A 8 7.23 5.27 0.13
CA ASN A 8 6.91 4.14 -0.72
C ASN A 8 5.86 3.25 -0.03
N PRO A 9 4.62 3.11 -0.56
CA PRO A 9 3.62 2.21 0.01
C PRO A 9 4.07 0.75 0.04
N LEU A 10 5.03 0.36 -0.82
CA LEU A 10 5.61 -0.98 -0.82
C LEU A 10 6.37 -1.28 0.47
N THR A 11 6.95 -0.27 1.13
CA THR A 11 7.68 -0.47 2.40
C THR A 11 6.78 -1.02 3.49
N TYR A 12 5.55 -0.51 3.58
CA TYR A 12 4.54 -0.96 4.53
C TYR A 12 4.05 -2.39 4.25
N GLY A 13 3.89 -2.74 2.97
CA GLY A 13 3.53 -4.10 2.58
C GLY A 13 4.63 -5.12 2.89
N VAL A 14 5.89 -4.75 2.63
CA VAL A 14 7.05 -5.60 2.94
C VAL A 14 7.21 -5.78 4.45
N ASP A 15 6.98 -4.74 5.27
CA ASP A 15 7.05 -4.87 6.72
C ASP A 15 5.94 -5.77 7.27
N PHE A 16 4.72 -5.63 6.76
CA PHE A 16 3.62 -6.52 7.12
C PHE A 16 3.92 -8.00 6.82
N VAL A 17 4.49 -8.28 5.64
CA VAL A 17 4.90 -9.64 5.26
C VAL A 17 6.04 -10.14 6.15
N ARG A 18 7.04 -9.29 6.44
CA ARG A 18 8.12 -9.62 7.37
C ARG A 18 7.54 -10.00 8.74
N TRP A 19 6.59 -9.22 9.26
CA TRP A 19 5.91 -9.53 10.51
C TRP A 19 5.18 -10.87 10.45
N SER A 20 4.47 -11.17 9.36
CA SER A 20 3.74 -12.46 9.21
C SER A 20 4.63 -13.70 9.26
N VAL A 21 5.89 -13.58 8.85
CA VAL A 21 6.85 -14.70 8.79
C VAL A 21 7.73 -14.76 10.03
N THR A 22 8.15 -13.61 10.55
CA THR A 22 9.16 -13.52 11.62
C THR A 22 8.59 -13.13 12.99
N GLY A 23 7.36 -12.61 13.03
CA GLY A 23 6.76 -12.00 14.21
C GLY A 23 7.36 -10.64 14.58
N LEU A 24 8.31 -10.11 13.80
CA LEU A 24 8.97 -8.82 14.02
C LEU A 24 8.40 -7.74 13.11
N ASN A 25 8.15 -6.57 13.66
CA ASN A 25 7.70 -5.39 12.93
C ASN A 25 8.63 -4.20 13.22
N GLU A 26 9.01 -3.42 12.20
CA GLU A 26 9.74 -2.15 12.42
C GLU A 26 8.79 -0.97 12.55
N ILE A 27 7.67 -1.02 11.84
CA ILE A 27 6.58 -0.06 11.84
C ILE A 27 5.41 -0.68 12.62
N SER A 28 4.52 0.16 13.16
CA SER A 28 3.32 -0.35 13.81
C SER A 28 2.46 -1.10 12.79
N LEU A 29 2.04 -2.33 13.13
CA LEU A 29 1.22 -3.18 12.27
C LEU A 29 -0.05 -2.49 11.76
N LEU A 30 -0.66 -1.66 12.62
CA LEU A 30 -1.84 -0.85 12.26
C LEU A 30 -1.52 0.17 11.14
N VAL A 31 -0.34 0.77 11.18
CA VAL A 31 0.09 1.72 10.15
C VAL A 31 0.34 0.98 8.84
N ASP A 32 0.99 -0.18 8.89
CA ASP A 32 1.25 -0.98 7.68
C ASP A 32 -0.06 -1.37 6.98
N MET A 33 -1.01 -1.90 7.75
CA MET A 33 -2.31 -2.33 7.23
C MET A 33 -3.12 -1.14 6.66
N THR A 34 -3.16 -0.02 7.38
CA THR A 34 -3.93 1.15 6.93
C THR A 34 -3.37 1.78 5.66
N VAL A 35 -2.05 1.91 5.56
CA VAL A 35 -1.39 2.46 4.35
C VAL A 35 -1.61 1.54 3.15
N VAL A 36 -1.41 0.23 3.31
CA VAL A 36 -1.59 -0.74 2.22
C VAL A 36 -3.05 -0.79 1.75
N LEU A 37 -4.02 -0.78 2.68
CA LEU A 37 -5.44 -0.75 2.35
C LEU A 37 -5.84 0.54 1.64
N ALA A 38 -5.42 1.70 2.16
CA ALA A 38 -5.73 3.00 1.57
C ALA A 38 -5.15 3.13 0.15
N PHE A 39 -3.90 2.71 -0.03
CA PHE A 39 -3.24 2.75 -1.33
C PHE A 39 -3.91 1.78 -2.33
N SER A 40 -4.25 0.57 -1.89
CA SER A 40 -4.94 -0.43 -2.73
C SER A 40 -6.31 0.09 -3.18
N ALA A 41 -7.08 0.66 -2.26
CA ALA A 41 -8.37 1.27 -2.57
C ALA A 41 -8.22 2.42 -3.59
N ALA A 42 -7.23 3.30 -3.39
CA ALA A 42 -6.95 4.40 -4.31
C ALA A 42 -6.64 3.90 -5.73
N VAL A 43 -5.79 2.87 -5.87
CA VAL A 43 -5.44 2.29 -7.18
C VAL A 43 -6.64 1.62 -7.83
N ILE A 44 -7.46 0.89 -7.07
CA ILE A 44 -8.69 0.26 -7.59
C ILE A 44 -9.66 1.33 -8.12
N LEU A 45 -9.88 2.41 -7.36
CA LEU A 45 -10.75 3.51 -7.77
C LEU A 45 -10.21 4.23 -9.01
N LEU A 46 -8.91 4.52 -9.05
CA LEU A 46 -8.27 5.13 -10.21
C LEU A 46 -8.34 4.23 -11.45
N GLY A 47 -8.10 2.93 -11.28
CA GLY A 47 -8.22 1.94 -12.35
C GLY A 47 -9.64 1.86 -12.89
N GLY A 48 -10.64 1.77 -12.00
CA GLY A 48 -12.05 1.77 -12.36
C GLY A 48 -12.48 3.03 -13.09
N TYR A 49 -12.08 4.21 -12.60
CA TYR A 49 -12.35 5.49 -13.24
C TYR A 49 -11.71 5.60 -14.64
N THR A 50 -10.45 5.20 -14.75
CA THR A 50 -9.71 5.26 -16.02
C THR A 50 -10.30 4.29 -17.05
N LEU A 51 -10.72 3.11 -16.61
CA LEU A 51 -11.34 2.10 -17.47
C LEU A 51 -12.75 2.53 -17.93
N ASP A 52 -13.60 3.02 -17.03
CA ASP A 52 -14.93 3.56 -17.38
C ASP A 52 -14.80 4.70 -18.39
N LYS A 53 -13.85 5.62 -18.18
CA LYS A 53 -13.57 6.72 -19.11
C LYS A 53 -13.09 6.23 -20.48
N TYR A 54 -12.29 5.16 -20.52
CA TYR A 54 -11.83 4.57 -21.78
C TYR A 54 -12.98 3.90 -22.56
N LEU A 55 -13.88 3.21 -21.86
CA LEU A 55 -15.01 2.50 -22.48
C LEU A 55 -16.14 3.42 -22.97
N ARG A 56 -16.28 4.63 -22.40
CA ARG A 56 -17.27 5.65 -22.81
C ARG A 56 -16.82 6.53 -23.99
N LYS A 57 -15.60 6.34 -24.48
CA LYS A 57 -15.03 7.06 -25.63
C LYS A 57 -15.32 6.30 -26.92
#